data_AF-Q5ZTV1-F1
#
_entry.id   AF-Q5ZTV1-F1
#
_cell.length_a   1.000
_cell.length_b   1.000
_cell.length_c   1.000
_cell.angle_alpha   90.00
_cell.angle_beta   90.00
_cell.angle_gamma   90.00
#
_symmetry.space_group_name_H-M   'P 1'
#
loop_
_entity.id
_entity.type
_entity.pdbx_description
1 polymer ?
#
loop_
_entity_poly.entity_id
_entity_poly.type
_entity_poly.pdbx_seq_one_letter_code
_entity_poly.pdbx_strand_id
1 'polypeptide(L)'
;MEFCRNFTRVCWDEIREEVKRSNPEFFFLVDEIAPGKDFPLYVFNFGYGDLIGDSETFYIPHQGKLQTLNNFSSQEPITKDLFYGFHSCPLGLVLDKCFEWYLRGDSENETHPVYIDKKGDFFNIGHVTQIKPLKRYLPNGILSVKAGAQTTLVIQNIGCKRSHNRLIRSGIDCTIPNSYHDHSEFFKRIYQSCPAESKWRASIVYFSEKWIDNIVNNPEWININKYFFKYYLHYYAYTYYGDYYQHIFRVAFDKSNLERDFFIQDTAKYIFEILIGEKYGFSFTNTDEFLPASWIGYVLKDIYKLKTEPSILIPKKHVEKNPVYFSLQHPIFRPYQGLSRKRATLISELENMKIVTNKYKELFSSNHEEWAGTILEEKAKKAQFVYYHGFENKKNWLSDIHHLLKNDSGVHHLSNDTFCQDAPFFKGCISINSF
;
A
#
# COMPACT_ATOMS: atom_id res chain seq x y z
N MET A 1 25.93 -10.76 14.50
CA MET A 1 25.01 -9.98 13.63
C MET A 1 24.19 -10.99 12.84
N GLU A 2 23.09 -11.49 13.38
CA GLU A 2 22.25 -12.45 12.64
C GLU A 2 21.20 -11.71 11.82
N PHE A 3 21.12 -12.13 10.56
CA PHE A 3 20.76 -11.31 9.42
C PHE A 3 19.27 -11.44 9.10
N CYS A 4 18.54 -10.33 9.15
CA CYS A 4 17.17 -10.26 8.60
C CYS A 4 17.11 -10.48 7.09
N ARG A 5 18.26 -10.38 6.42
CA ARG A 5 18.44 -10.56 4.97
C ARG A 5 19.12 -11.88 4.67
N ASN A 6 18.33 -12.88 4.35
CA ASN A 6 18.80 -14.19 3.92
C ASN A 6 17.77 -14.84 2.99
N PHE A 7 18.17 -15.96 2.40
CA PHE A 7 17.24 -16.87 1.74
C PHE A 7 17.57 -18.32 2.08
N THR A 8 16.56 -19.18 1.96
CA THR A 8 16.69 -20.63 2.12
C THR A 8 16.00 -21.34 0.96
N ARG A 9 16.68 -22.31 0.36
CA ARG A 9 16.09 -23.24 -0.62
C ARG A 9 15.36 -24.35 0.14
N VAL A 10 14.10 -24.58 -0.19
CA VAL A 10 13.21 -25.53 0.47
C VAL A 10 12.42 -26.34 -0.56
N CYS A 11 11.83 -27.46 -0.16
CA CYS A 11 10.80 -28.17 -0.93
C CYS A 11 9.39 -27.96 -0.33
N TRP A 12 8.36 -28.46 -1.01
CA TRP A 12 6.96 -28.29 -0.57
C TRP A 12 6.74 -28.73 0.88
N ASP A 13 7.19 -29.94 1.23
CA ASP A 13 7.05 -30.51 2.58
C ASP A 13 7.60 -29.62 3.70
N GLU A 14 8.63 -28.81 3.42
CA GLU A 14 9.29 -27.95 4.39
C GLU A 14 8.58 -26.62 4.61
N ILE A 15 7.71 -26.18 3.69
CA ILE A 15 7.07 -24.84 3.72
C ILE A 15 5.53 -24.89 3.68
N ARG A 16 4.95 -26.08 3.53
CA ARG A 16 3.51 -26.26 3.34
C ARG A 16 2.65 -25.65 4.46
N GLU A 17 3.12 -25.66 5.72
CA GLU A 17 2.37 -25.08 6.85
C GLU A 17 2.44 -23.54 6.89
N GLU A 18 3.54 -22.93 6.45
CA GLU A 18 3.63 -21.50 6.20
C GLU A 18 2.68 -21.09 5.09
N VAL A 19 2.65 -21.83 3.97
CA VAL A 19 1.76 -21.58 2.84
C VAL A 19 0.30 -21.79 3.25
N LYS A 20 -0.03 -22.81 4.05
CA LYS A 20 -1.37 -23.01 4.58
C LYS A 20 -1.84 -21.83 5.44
N ARG A 21 -0.94 -21.25 6.24
CA ARG A 21 -1.25 -20.09 7.08
C ARG A 21 -1.35 -18.78 6.30
N SER A 22 -0.76 -18.68 5.11
CA SER A 22 -0.83 -17.48 4.27
C SER A 22 -1.94 -17.58 3.21
N ASN A 23 -2.04 -18.70 2.51
CA ASN A 23 -2.98 -18.95 1.42
C ASN A 23 -3.52 -20.40 1.46
N PRO A 24 -4.59 -20.65 2.25
CA PRO A 24 -5.16 -21.98 2.40
C PRO A 24 -5.70 -22.58 1.10
N GLU A 25 -6.32 -21.77 0.22
CA GLU A 25 -6.88 -22.24 -1.06
C GLU A 25 -5.77 -22.81 -1.95
N PHE A 26 -4.67 -22.07 -2.12
CA PHE A 26 -3.51 -22.56 -2.87
C PHE A 26 -2.86 -23.78 -2.22
N PHE A 27 -2.73 -23.79 -0.88
CA PHE A 27 -2.18 -24.94 -0.16
C PHE A 27 -2.90 -26.24 -0.52
N PHE A 28 -4.24 -26.29 -0.43
CA PHE A 28 -4.96 -27.54 -0.68
C PHE A 28 -4.78 -28.05 -2.12
N LEU A 29 -4.69 -27.14 -3.10
CA LEU A 29 -4.46 -27.50 -4.49
C LEU A 29 -3.07 -28.11 -4.72
N VAL A 30 -2.04 -27.53 -4.09
CA VAL A 30 -0.68 -28.06 -4.20
C VAL A 30 -0.51 -29.35 -3.41
N ASP A 31 -1.16 -29.46 -2.26
CA ASP A 31 -1.07 -30.63 -1.40
C ASP A 31 -1.66 -31.89 -2.04
N GLU A 32 -2.66 -31.74 -2.90
CA GLU A 32 -3.22 -32.82 -3.72
C GLU A 32 -2.19 -33.36 -4.74
N ILE A 33 -1.38 -32.48 -5.32
CA ILE A 33 -0.34 -32.86 -6.28
C ILE A 33 0.88 -33.47 -5.57
N ALA A 34 1.16 -33.01 -4.34
CA ALA A 34 2.33 -33.38 -3.54
C ALA A 34 3.66 -33.35 -4.33
N PRO A 35 4.09 -32.17 -4.84
CA PRO A 35 5.29 -32.06 -5.67
C PRO A 35 6.54 -32.60 -4.97
N GLY A 36 7.38 -33.33 -5.71
CA GLY A 36 8.61 -33.92 -5.20
C GLY A 36 9.70 -32.90 -4.84
N LYS A 37 10.82 -33.40 -4.31
CA LYS A 37 12.00 -32.59 -3.91
C LYS A 37 12.70 -31.90 -5.07
N ASP A 38 12.35 -32.26 -6.29
CA ASP A 38 12.82 -31.69 -7.55
C ASP A 38 12.09 -30.40 -7.95
N PHE A 39 11.15 -29.93 -7.12
CA PHE A 39 10.42 -28.66 -7.26
C PHE A 39 10.84 -27.64 -6.19
N PRO A 40 12.07 -27.10 -6.26
CA PRO A 40 12.56 -26.20 -5.22
C PRO A 40 11.76 -24.89 -5.17
N LEU A 41 11.67 -24.36 -3.95
CA LEU A 41 11.13 -23.06 -3.61
C LEU A 41 12.23 -22.28 -2.87
N TYR A 42 12.17 -20.96 -2.92
CA TYR A 42 13.15 -20.10 -2.27
C TYR A 42 12.44 -19.10 -1.36
N VAL A 43 12.65 -19.24 -0.05
CA VAL A 43 12.10 -18.32 0.95
C VAL A 43 13.10 -17.20 1.18
N PHE A 44 12.70 -15.97 0.88
CA PHE A 44 13.48 -14.77 1.08
C PHE A 44 12.96 -13.95 2.25
N ASN A 45 13.88 -13.41 3.04
CA ASN A 45 13.59 -12.59 4.19
C ASN A 45 14.17 -11.19 3.97
N PHE A 46 13.33 -10.16 4.09
CA PHE A 46 13.69 -8.76 3.88
C PHE A 46 13.51 -7.95 5.17
N GLY A 47 14.38 -6.97 5.38
CA GLY A 47 14.19 -5.93 6.39
C GLY A 47 13.29 -4.80 5.88
N TYR A 48 12.75 -3.98 6.79
CA TYR A 48 11.90 -2.85 6.42
C TYR A 48 12.63 -1.85 5.50
N GLY A 49 11.99 -1.48 4.39
CA GLY A 49 12.52 -0.55 3.40
C GLY A 49 13.60 -1.13 2.48
N ASP A 50 13.82 -2.44 2.50
CA ASP A 50 14.65 -3.12 1.51
C ASP A 50 14.02 -3.02 0.13
N LEU A 51 14.84 -2.66 -0.86
CA LEU A 51 14.45 -2.60 -2.26
C LEU A 51 14.44 -4.02 -2.82
N ILE A 52 13.34 -4.39 -3.48
CA ILE A 52 13.14 -5.73 -4.06
C ILE A 52 13.16 -5.64 -5.58
N GLY A 53 12.73 -4.50 -6.13
CA GLY A 53 12.77 -4.28 -7.56
C GLY A 53 12.55 -2.81 -7.90
N ASP A 54 13.14 -2.40 -8.99
CA ASP A 54 13.02 -1.08 -9.57
C ASP A 54 13.02 -1.15 -11.10
N SER A 55 13.33 -0.02 -11.73
CA SER A 55 13.41 0.11 -13.18
C SER A 55 14.49 -0.72 -13.85
N GLU A 56 15.52 -1.08 -13.10
CA GLU A 56 16.73 -1.70 -13.62
C GLU A 56 16.73 -3.20 -13.39
N THR A 57 16.36 -3.63 -12.18
CA THR A 57 16.51 -5.02 -11.79
C THR A 57 15.66 -5.39 -10.57
N PHE A 58 15.79 -6.65 -10.15
CA PHE A 58 15.27 -7.13 -8.89
C PHE A 58 16.42 -7.57 -7.98
N TYR A 59 16.20 -7.43 -6.68
CA TYR A 59 17.17 -7.63 -5.63
C TYR A 59 16.72 -8.73 -4.69
N ILE A 60 17.66 -9.60 -4.34
CA ILE A 60 17.46 -10.68 -3.39
C ILE A 60 18.44 -10.56 -2.21
N PRO A 61 18.00 -10.92 -1.00
CA PRO A 61 18.83 -10.87 0.20
C PRO A 61 19.78 -12.07 0.26
N HIS A 62 21.09 -11.82 0.29
CA HIS A 62 22.12 -12.83 0.45
C HIS A 62 23.23 -12.36 1.39
N GLN A 63 23.56 -13.18 2.38
CA GLN A 63 24.61 -12.91 3.38
C GLN A 63 24.50 -11.51 4.00
N GLY A 64 23.27 -11.07 4.34
CA GLY A 64 23.04 -9.77 4.97
C GLY A 64 22.96 -8.56 4.03
N LYS A 65 23.18 -8.75 2.72
CA LYS A 65 23.17 -7.69 1.72
C LYS A 65 22.09 -7.96 0.66
N LEU A 66 21.68 -6.91 -0.04
CA LEU A 66 20.85 -7.06 -1.23
C LEU A 66 21.79 -7.21 -2.44
N GLN A 67 21.50 -8.19 -3.29
CA GLN A 67 22.26 -8.53 -4.48
C GLN A 67 21.31 -8.79 -5.64
N THR A 68 21.76 -8.59 -6.87
CA THR A 68 20.99 -8.96 -8.07
C THR A 68 21.30 -10.41 -8.45
N LEU A 69 20.45 -11.07 -9.25
CA LEU A 69 20.79 -12.42 -9.75
C LEU A 69 22.09 -12.46 -10.57
N ASN A 70 22.47 -11.35 -11.22
CA ASN A 70 23.73 -11.27 -11.96
C ASN A 70 24.97 -11.36 -11.05
N ASN A 71 24.80 -11.19 -9.74
CA ASN A 71 25.90 -11.34 -8.77
C ASN A 71 26.20 -12.82 -8.45
N PHE A 72 25.32 -13.75 -8.83
CA PHE A 72 25.47 -15.18 -8.59
C PHE A 72 26.13 -15.85 -9.79
N SER A 73 26.85 -16.95 -9.55
CA SER A 73 27.40 -17.74 -10.66
C SER A 73 26.26 -18.36 -11.48
N SER A 74 26.46 -18.47 -12.80
CA SER A 74 25.53 -19.18 -13.70
C SER A 74 25.38 -20.66 -13.34
N GLN A 75 26.30 -21.21 -12.55
CA GLN A 75 26.25 -22.59 -12.05
C GLN A 75 25.44 -22.74 -10.76
N GLU A 76 25.07 -21.64 -10.09
CA GLU A 76 24.28 -21.72 -8.87
C GLU A 76 22.82 -22.10 -9.16
N PRO A 77 22.22 -23.05 -8.41
CA PRO A 77 20.85 -23.49 -8.65
C PRO A 77 19.83 -22.36 -8.64
N ILE A 78 19.99 -21.37 -7.74
CA ILE A 78 19.10 -20.22 -7.63
C ILE A 78 19.06 -19.39 -8.92
N THR A 79 20.21 -19.21 -9.58
CA THR A 79 20.31 -18.46 -10.81
C THR A 79 19.47 -19.13 -11.87
N LYS A 80 19.65 -20.45 -12.07
CA LYS A 80 18.86 -21.23 -13.03
C LYS A 80 17.37 -21.22 -12.69
N ASP A 81 17.03 -21.50 -11.43
CA ASP A 81 15.65 -21.68 -11.00
C ASP A 81 14.82 -20.39 -11.07
N LEU A 82 15.43 -19.22 -10.92
CA LEU A 82 14.73 -17.92 -10.86
C LEU A 82 15.01 -17.01 -12.08
N PHE A 83 15.80 -17.46 -13.06
CA PHE A 83 16.20 -16.62 -14.20
C PHE A 83 15.02 -16.14 -15.05
N TYR A 84 13.94 -16.93 -15.13
CA TYR A 84 12.72 -16.54 -15.86
C TYR A 84 12.13 -15.21 -15.37
N GLY A 85 12.37 -14.87 -14.11
CA GLY A 85 11.96 -13.61 -13.49
C GLY A 85 12.90 -12.43 -13.74
N PHE A 86 14.00 -12.58 -14.49
CA PHE A 86 15.08 -11.60 -14.51
C PHE A 86 14.64 -10.15 -14.84
N HIS A 87 13.68 -10.00 -15.75
CA HIS A 87 13.16 -8.70 -16.19
C HIS A 87 11.84 -8.26 -15.54
N SER A 88 11.26 -9.07 -14.65
CA SER A 88 9.92 -8.80 -14.07
C SER A 88 9.74 -9.28 -12.63
N CYS A 89 10.80 -9.79 -12.00
CA CYS A 89 10.80 -10.60 -10.79
C CYS A 89 10.11 -11.98 -10.96
N PRO A 90 10.55 -13.04 -10.25
CA PRO A 90 9.89 -14.36 -10.29
C PRO A 90 8.43 -14.32 -9.79
N LEU A 91 7.67 -15.39 -10.04
CA LEU A 91 6.38 -15.62 -9.38
C LEU A 91 6.62 -15.74 -7.87
N GLY A 92 5.93 -14.89 -7.10
CA GLY A 92 6.09 -14.83 -5.65
C GLY A 92 4.77 -14.93 -4.90
N LEU A 93 4.82 -15.55 -3.73
CA LEU A 93 3.76 -15.55 -2.72
C LEU A 93 4.28 -14.88 -1.45
N VAL A 94 3.52 -13.90 -0.94
CA VAL A 94 3.85 -13.23 0.32
C VAL A 94 3.47 -14.14 1.49
N LEU A 95 4.47 -14.52 2.30
CA LEU A 95 4.28 -15.38 3.47
C LEU A 95 3.99 -14.60 4.75
N ASP A 96 4.60 -13.42 4.89
CA ASP A 96 4.43 -12.57 6.07
C ASP A 96 4.62 -11.09 5.73
N LYS A 97 3.89 -10.23 6.47
CA LYS A 97 3.84 -8.77 6.32
C LYS A 97 3.36 -8.33 4.94
N CYS A 98 3.99 -7.29 4.37
CA CYS A 98 3.57 -6.73 3.10
C CYS A 98 4.72 -6.14 2.28
N PHE A 99 4.42 -5.88 1.01
CA PHE A 99 5.31 -5.29 0.02
C PHE A 99 4.57 -4.21 -0.77
N GLU A 100 5.09 -2.98 -0.76
CA GLU A 100 4.45 -1.87 -1.47
C GLU A 100 5.08 -1.65 -2.84
N TRP A 101 4.24 -1.71 -3.87
CA TRP A 101 4.54 -1.27 -5.23
C TRP A 101 4.13 0.18 -5.39
N TYR A 102 5.05 1.01 -5.83
CA TYR A 102 4.83 2.46 -5.91
C TYR A 102 5.43 3.06 -7.19
N LEU A 103 4.82 4.16 -7.62
CA LEU A 103 5.39 5.06 -8.63
C LEU A 103 6.27 6.09 -7.94
N ARG A 104 7.41 6.39 -8.55
CA ARG A 104 8.26 7.53 -8.17
C ARG A 104 7.75 8.79 -8.86
N GLY A 105 7.67 9.89 -8.12
CA GLY A 105 7.35 11.22 -8.64
C GLY A 105 8.57 11.89 -9.28
N ASP A 106 8.47 13.20 -9.52
CA ASP A 106 9.53 13.97 -10.20
C ASP A 106 10.68 14.33 -9.24
N SER A 107 10.39 14.34 -7.93
CA SER A 107 11.40 14.45 -6.89
C SER A 107 11.82 13.06 -6.41
N GLU A 108 13.09 12.89 -6.01
CA GLU A 108 13.69 11.59 -5.70
C GLU A 108 12.90 10.74 -4.69
N ASN A 109 12.18 11.39 -3.76
CA ASN A 109 11.47 10.71 -2.68
C ASN A 109 9.95 10.73 -2.81
N GLU A 110 9.35 11.42 -3.79
CA GLU A 110 7.90 11.40 -3.97
C GLU A 110 7.45 9.99 -4.39
N THR A 111 6.59 9.38 -3.59
CA THR A 111 6.09 8.02 -3.81
C THR A 111 4.56 7.98 -3.77
N HIS A 112 3.97 7.23 -4.70
CA HIS A 112 2.52 6.99 -4.74
C HIS A 112 2.24 5.48 -4.79
N PRO A 113 1.43 4.92 -3.87
CA PRO A 113 1.16 3.51 -3.81
C PRO A 113 0.28 3.10 -4.98
N VAL A 114 0.65 1.99 -5.62
CA VAL A 114 -0.13 1.36 -6.69
C VAL A 114 -0.76 0.07 -6.19
N TYR A 115 0.06 -0.79 -5.59
CA TYR A 115 -0.36 -2.06 -5.01
C TYR A 115 0.36 -2.32 -3.69
N ILE A 116 -0.28 -3.06 -2.80
CA ILE A 116 0.34 -3.54 -1.58
C ILE A 116 -0.01 -5.01 -1.45
N ASP A 117 0.96 -5.86 -1.76
CA ASP A 117 0.78 -7.30 -1.62
C ASP A 117 0.97 -7.63 -0.14
N LYS A 118 -0.03 -8.29 0.44
CA LYS A 118 -0.06 -8.71 1.84
C LYS A 118 0.12 -10.22 1.92
N LYS A 119 0.30 -10.72 3.13
CA LYS A 119 0.28 -12.15 3.43
C LYS A 119 -0.86 -12.87 2.69
N GLY A 120 -0.48 -13.84 1.86
CA GLY A 120 -1.39 -14.64 1.04
C GLY A 120 -1.46 -14.20 -0.43
N ASP A 121 -1.03 -12.99 -0.75
CA ASP A 121 -1.11 -12.45 -2.11
C ASP A 121 0.02 -12.99 -2.99
N PHE A 122 -0.33 -13.23 -4.25
CA PHE A 122 0.60 -13.53 -5.33
C PHE A 122 0.89 -12.30 -6.17
N PHE A 123 2.12 -12.20 -6.66
CA PHE A 123 2.54 -11.21 -7.64
C PHE A 123 3.34 -11.86 -8.77
N ASN A 124 3.44 -11.16 -9.91
CA ASN A 124 4.00 -11.68 -11.17
C ASN A 124 3.30 -12.95 -11.69
N ILE A 125 1.98 -13.05 -11.47
CA ILE A 125 1.14 -14.16 -11.93
C ILE A 125 1.09 -14.30 -13.46
N GLY A 126 1.55 -13.28 -14.21
CA GLY A 126 1.68 -13.35 -15.67
C GLY A 126 2.55 -14.50 -16.16
N HIS A 127 3.49 -14.99 -15.34
CA HIS A 127 4.32 -16.17 -15.65
C HIS A 127 3.50 -17.44 -15.80
N VAL A 128 2.39 -17.58 -15.04
CA VAL A 128 1.57 -18.80 -14.99
C VAL A 128 0.23 -18.69 -15.70
N THR A 129 -0.29 -17.47 -15.89
CA THR A 129 -1.52 -17.26 -16.68
C THR A 129 -1.24 -17.21 -18.18
N GLN A 130 0.03 -17.11 -18.60
CA GLN A 130 0.44 -16.96 -20.00
C GLN A 130 -0.26 -15.82 -20.76
N ILE A 131 -0.81 -14.82 -20.06
CA ILE A 131 -1.41 -13.65 -20.68
C ILE A 131 -0.29 -12.81 -21.28
N LYS A 132 0.09 -13.12 -22.53
CA LYS A 132 1.08 -12.39 -23.31
C LYS A 132 0.34 -11.45 -24.25
N PRO A 133 0.26 -10.14 -23.93
CA PRO A 133 -0.37 -9.21 -24.84
C PRO A 133 0.44 -9.16 -26.14
N LEU A 134 -0.26 -9.09 -27.29
CA LEU A 134 0.37 -8.98 -28.62
C LEU A 134 1.23 -7.71 -28.76
N LYS A 135 1.01 -6.72 -27.89
CA LYS A 135 1.75 -5.46 -27.83
C LYS A 135 2.22 -5.22 -26.41
N ARG A 136 3.35 -4.51 -26.27
CA ARG A 136 3.84 -4.05 -24.97
C ARG A 136 3.03 -2.82 -24.54
N TYR A 137 2.15 -2.99 -23.56
CA TYR A 137 1.37 -1.88 -22.98
C TYR A 137 1.98 -1.32 -21.70
N LEU A 138 2.75 -2.12 -20.96
CA LEU A 138 3.39 -1.68 -19.72
C LEU A 138 4.62 -0.80 -20.06
N PRO A 139 4.64 0.47 -19.63
CA PRO A 139 5.85 1.26 -19.67
C PRO A 139 6.91 0.62 -18.76
N ASN A 140 8.13 0.48 -19.27
CA ASN A 140 9.19 -0.15 -18.50
C ASN A 140 9.65 0.73 -17.35
N GLY A 141 9.83 0.08 -16.21
CA GLY A 141 10.62 0.62 -15.11
C GLY A 141 10.05 1.86 -14.44
N ILE A 142 8.73 2.03 -14.44
CA ILE A 142 8.11 3.11 -13.66
C ILE A 142 7.73 2.66 -12.23
N LEU A 143 7.58 1.35 -12.02
CA LEU A 143 7.21 0.77 -10.74
C LEU A 143 8.47 0.36 -9.96
N SER A 144 8.45 0.61 -8.66
CA SER A 144 9.40 0.06 -7.69
C SER A 144 8.66 -0.69 -6.62
N VAL A 145 9.33 -1.64 -5.98
CA VAL A 145 8.78 -2.43 -4.89
C VAL A 145 9.75 -2.52 -3.73
N LYS A 146 9.23 -2.31 -2.51
CA LYS A 146 9.99 -2.38 -1.26
C LYS A 146 9.27 -3.22 -0.21
N ALA A 147 10.04 -3.77 0.72
CA ALA A 147 9.52 -4.45 1.89
C ALA A 147 8.89 -3.46 2.88
N GLY A 148 7.63 -3.71 3.23
CA GLY A 148 6.83 -2.81 4.05
C GLY A 148 6.31 -1.60 3.29
N ALA A 149 5.39 -0.87 3.92
CA ALA A 149 4.80 0.32 3.33
C ALA A 149 5.79 1.49 3.29
N GLN A 150 5.87 2.09 2.10
CA GLN A 150 6.63 3.31 1.81
C GLN A 150 5.76 4.54 1.94
N THR A 151 4.48 4.48 1.56
CA THR A 151 3.58 5.63 1.68
C THR A 151 3.03 5.75 3.11
N THR A 152 3.94 5.88 4.08
CA THR A 152 3.62 5.98 5.52
C THR A 152 4.10 7.30 6.08
N LEU A 153 3.39 7.82 7.09
CA LEU A 153 3.76 9.07 7.73
C LEU A 153 3.32 9.11 9.19
N VAL A 154 4.03 9.87 10.01
CA VAL A 154 3.58 10.27 11.34
C VAL A 154 2.92 11.65 11.22
N ILE A 155 1.76 11.85 11.85
CA ILE A 155 1.00 13.11 11.71
C ILE A 155 1.66 14.28 12.45
N GLN A 156 2.45 13.98 13.48
CA GLN A 156 3.19 14.95 14.29
C GLN A 156 4.29 15.61 13.46
N ASN A 157 4.56 16.88 13.74
CA ASN A 157 5.70 17.56 13.15
C ASN A 157 7.03 16.99 13.70
N ILE A 158 7.80 16.37 12.81
CA ILE A 158 9.13 15.80 13.09
C ILE A 158 10.29 16.64 12.53
N GLY A 159 10.09 17.93 12.28
CA GLY A 159 11.10 18.88 11.78
C GLY A 159 12.04 19.49 12.84
N CYS A 160 11.93 19.11 14.13
CA CYS A 160 12.68 19.78 15.19
C CYS A 160 14.17 19.38 15.21
N LYS A 161 15.06 20.32 14.88
CA LYS A 161 16.52 20.14 14.91
C LYS A 161 17.06 19.63 16.25
N ARG A 162 16.54 20.14 17.37
CA ARG A 162 16.96 19.69 18.72
C ARG A 162 16.61 18.23 18.96
N SER A 163 15.46 17.77 18.47
CA SER A 163 15.02 16.37 18.59
C SER A 163 15.83 15.43 17.70
N HIS A 164 16.13 15.84 16.46
CA HIS A 164 17.03 15.11 15.57
C HIS A 164 18.44 14.97 16.14
N ASN A 165 18.99 16.04 16.72
CA ASN A 165 20.28 15.95 17.41
C ASN A 165 20.29 14.93 18.56
N ARG A 166 19.13 14.62 19.19
CA ARG A 166 19.04 13.53 20.18
C ARG A 166 19.08 12.16 19.53
N LEU A 167 18.41 11.97 18.39
CA LEU A 167 18.48 10.72 17.63
C LEU A 167 19.92 10.41 17.22
N ILE A 168 20.62 11.37 16.63
CA ILE A 168 22.02 11.22 16.20
C ILE A 168 22.92 10.87 17.40
N ARG A 169 22.78 11.58 18.53
CA ARG A 169 23.53 11.27 19.76
C ARG A 169 23.21 9.90 20.35
N SER A 170 22.05 9.33 20.03
CA SER A 170 21.63 7.99 20.44
C SER A 170 22.05 6.90 19.44
N GLY A 171 22.85 7.25 18.43
CA GLY A 171 23.35 6.32 17.41
C GLY A 171 22.42 6.10 16.22
N ILE A 172 21.35 6.90 16.08
CA ILE A 172 20.41 6.82 14.95
C ILE A 172 20.80 7.89 13.92
N ASP A 173 21.49 7.47 12.86
CA ASP A 173 21.89 8.35 11.76
C ASP A 173 20.71 8.59 10.81
N CYS A 174 20.13 9.79 10.87
CA CYS A 174 18.97 10.18 10.09
C CYS A 174 18.98 11.67 9.77
N THR A 175 18.33 12.04 8.67
CA THR A 175 18.13 13.42 8.25
C THR A 175 16.74 13.94 8.66
N ILE A 176 16.59 15.26 8.71
CA ILE A 176 15.29 15.90 8.97
C ILE A 176 14.41 15.74 7.71
N PRO A 177 13.21 15.14 7.81
CA PRO A 177 12.29 15.05 6.68
C PRO A 177 11.85 16.45 6.21
N ASN A 178 11.90 16.70 4.91
CA ASN A 178 11.46 17.96 4.31
C ASN A 178 9.97 17.91 3.94
N SER A 179 9.48 16.71 3.64
CA SER A 179 8.08 16.43 3.34
C SER A 179 7.64 15.09 3.94
N TYR A 180 6.34 14.78 3.87
CA TYR A 180 5.82 13.49 4.32
C TYR A 180 6.34 12.31 3.51
N HIS A 181 6.75 12.54 2.26
CA HIS A 181 7.35 11.51 1.42
C HIS A 181 8.70 11.02 1.96
N ASP A 182 9.43 11.88 2.69
CA ASP A 182 10.72 11.53 3.30
C ASP A 182 10.57 10.69 4.59
N HIS A 183 9.34 10.51 5.10
CA HIS A 183 9.10 9.81 6.35
C HIS A 183 9.50 8.32 6.25
N SER A 184 9.33 7.70 5.10
CA SER A 184 9.69 6.29 4.89
C SER A 184 11.19 6.02 5.07
N GLU A 185 12.04 6.88 4.50
CA GLU A 185 13.49 6.78 4.67
C GLU A 185 13.88 7.08 6.12
N PHE A 186 13.25 8.08 6.75
CA PHE A 186 13.46 8.36 8.17
C PHE A 186 13.10 7.14 9.06
N PHE A 187 11.97 6.49 8.80
CA PHE A 187 11.55 5.26 9.50
C PHE A 187 12.49 4.09 9.23
N LYS A 188 13.03 3.97 8.01
CA LYS A 188 14.05 2.98 7.68
C LYS A 188 15.33 3.20 8.49
N ARG A 189 15.77 4.45 8.67
CA ARG A 189 16.94 4.78 9.53
C ARG A 189 16.69 4.43 10.99
N ILE A 190 15.48 4.68 11.50
CA ILE A 190 15.07 4.23 12.84
C ILE A 190 15.10 2.70 12.95
N TYR A 191 14.58 1.99 11.95
CA TYR A 191 14.59 0.54 11.92
C TYR A 191 16.00 -0.05 11.92
N GLN A 192 16.96 0.59 11.25
CA GLN A 192 18.35 0.13 11.21
C GLN A 192 19.04 0.15 12.58
N SER A 193 18.55 0.95 13.54
CA SER A 193 19.02 0.95 14.92
C SER A 193 18.27 -0.03 15.83
N CYS A 194 17.36 -0.85 15.29
CA CYS A 194 16.54 -1.77 16.07
C CYS A 194 17.39 -2.93 16.64
N PRO A 195 17.21 -3.30 17.93
CA PRO A 195 17.81 -4.50 18.53
C PRO A 195 17.49 -5.77 17.73
N ALA A 196 18.40 -6.75 17.76
CA ALA A 196 18.29 -7.97 16.96
C ALA A 196 17.00 -8.76 17.24
N GLU A 197 16.56 -8.78 18.49
CA GLU A 197 15.40 -9.50 19.00
C GLU A 197 14.07 -8.87 18.56
N SER A 198 14.09 -7.63 18.07
CA SER A 198 12.89 -6.86 17.67
C SER A 198 12.89 -6.50 16.19
N LYS A 199 13.71 -7.18 15.38
CA LYS A 199 13.79 -6.86 13.96
C LYS A 199 12.57 -7.36 13.20
N TRP A 200 11.83 -6.39 12.69
CA TRP A 200 10.80 -6.58 11.67
C TRP A 200 11.35 -7.28 10.42
N ARG A 201 10.54 -8.18 9.86
CA ARG A 201 10.90 -9.00 8.69
C ARG A 201 9.65 -9.23 7.84
N ALA A 202 9.79 -9.05 6.53
CA ALA A 202 8.81 -9.51 5.55
C ALA A 202 9.37 -10.71 4.78
N SER A 203 8.50 -11.63 4.37
CA SER A 203 8.92 -12.89 3.77
C SER A 203 8.14 -13.19 2.48
N ILE A 204 8.87 -13.62 1.45
CA ILE A 204 8.31 -14.06 0.15
C ILE A 204 8.84 -15.47 -0.12
N VAL A 205 8.01 -16.33 -0.70
CA VAL A 205 8.48 -17.53 -1.39
C VAL A 205 8.44 -17.33 -2.90
N TYR A 206 9.58 -17.51 -3.55
CA TYR A 206 9.68 -17.58 -5.02
C TYR A 206 9.66 -19.01 -5.51
N PHE A 207 8.95 -19.20 -6.62
CA PHE A 207 8.78 -20.49 -7.27
C PHE A 207 9.86 -20.70 -8.32
N SER A 208 10.48 -21.89 -8.36
CA SER A 208 11.43 -22.21 -9.44
C SER A 208 10.73 -22.33 -10.80
N GLU A 209 11.49 -22.17 -11.88
CA GLU A 209 11.01 -22.29 -13.27
C GLU A 209 10.23 -23.59 -13.50
N LYS A 210 10.64 -24.69 -12.85
CA LYS A 210 9.96 -25.98 -12.96
C LYS A 210 8.49 -25.94 -12.49
N TRP A 211 8.17 -25.14 -11.47
CA TRP A 211 6.78 -24.91 -11.07
C TRP A 211 6.00 -24.22 -12.18
N ILE A 212 6.60 -23.20 -12.79
CA ILE A 212 5.97 -22.42 -13.86
C ILE A 212 5.65 -23.34 -15.03
N ASP A 213 6.64 -24.12 -15.49
CA ASP A 213 6.47 -25.05 -16.62
C ASP A 213 5.37 -26.07 -16.37
N ASN A 214 5.22 -26.56 -15.13
CA ASN A 214 4.18 -27.53 -14.78
C ASN A 214 2.81 -26.88 -14.65
N ILE A 215 2.68 -25.75 -13.94
CA ILE A 215 1.42 -25.01 -13.84
C ILE A 215 0.87 -24.66 -15.22
N VAL A 216 1.76 -24.40 -16.17
CA VAL A 216 1.41 -23.96 -17.51
C VAL A 216 1.12 -25.12 -18.46
N ASN A 217 1.97 -26.15 -18.47
CA ASN A 217 1.93 -27.18 -19.53
C ASN A 217 1.46 -28.56 -19.04
N ASN A 218 1.44 -28.82 -17.73
CA ASN A 218 1.10 -30.14 -17.19
C ASN A 218 -0.42 -30.23 -16.90
N PRO A 219 -1.17 -31.15 -17.54
CA PRO A 219 -2.60 -31.34 -17.28
C PRO A 219 -2.95 -31.68 -15.82
N GLU A 220 -2.06 -32.33 -15.08
CA GLU A 220 -2.27 -32.64 -13.65
C GLU A 220 -2.33 -31.37 -12.78
N TRP A 221 -1.76 -30.26 -13.27
CA TRP A 221 -1.69 -28.98 -12.57
C TRP A 221 -2.80 -28.01 -12.97
N ILE A 222 -3.78 -28.45 -13.75
CA ILE A 222 -4.84 -27.59 -14.32
C ILE A 222 -5.64 -26.84 -13.26
N ASN A 223 -5.84 -27.43 -12.08
CA ASN A 223 -6.60 -26.77 -11.01
C ASN A 223 -5.82 -25.60 -10.39
N ILE A 224 -4.49 -25.71 -10.28
CA ILE A 224 -3.60 -24.61 -9.88
C ILE A 224 -3.60 -23.52 -10.95
N ASN A 225 -3.55 -23.90 -12.23
CA ASN A 225 -3.63 -22.96 -13.33
C ASN A 225 -4.94 -22.15 -13.29
N LYS A 226 -6.08 -22.83 -13.16
CA LYS A 226 -7.41 -22.21 -13.01
C LYS A 226 -7.48 -21.29 -11.78
N TYR A 227 -6.85 -21.66 -10.68
CA TYR A 227 -6.74 -20.82 -9.49
C TYR A 227 -6.07 -19.48 -9.82
N PHE A 228 -4.93 -19.47 -10.54
CA PHE A 228 -4.28 -18.24 -10.95
C PHE A 228 -5.10 -17.39 -11.93
N PHE A 229 -5.84 -18.00 -12.85
CA PHE A 229 -6.77 -17.26 -13.71
C PHE A 229 -7.90 -16.61 -12.92
N LYS A 230 -8.51 -17.34 -11.99
CA LYS A 230 -9.54 -16.79 -11.10
C LYS A 230 -8.96 -15.67 -10.25
N TYR A 231 -7.77 -15.85 -9.67
CA TYR A 231 -7.06 -14.83 -8.91
C TYR A 231 -6.83 -13.57 -9.75
N TYR A 232 -6.29 -13.71 -10.97
CA TYR A 232 -6.07 -12.59 -11.90
C TYR A 232 -7.36 -11.80 -12.18
N LEU A 233 -8.45 -12.50 -12.50
CA LEU A 233 -9.73 -11.86 -12.81
C LEU A 233 -10.29 -11.07 -11.62
N HIS A 234 -10.18 -11.60 -10.41
CA HIS A 234 -10.62 -10.88 -9.21
C HIS A 234 -9.71 -9.68 -8.91
N TYR A 235 -8.39 -9.87 -9.00
CA TYR A 235 -7.42 -8.84 -8.66
C TYR A 235 -7.47 -7.63 -9.61
N TYR A 236 -7.74 -7.85 -10.90
CA TYR A 236 -7.75 -6.80 -11.92
C TYR A 236 -9.15 -6.41 -12.40
N ALA A 237 -10.22 -6.83 -11.71
CA ALA A 237 -11.61 -6.58 -12.12
C ALA A 237 -11.88 -5.08 -12.36
N TYR A 238 -11.55 -4.21 -11.41
CA TYR A 238 -11.77 -2.77 -11.56
C TYR A 238 -11.00 -2.18 -12.74
N THR A 239 -9.72 -2.54 -12.88
CA THR A 239 -8.88 -2.09 -13.99
C THR A 239 -9.46 -2.53 -15.34
N TYR A 240 -9.99 -3.75 -15.43
CA TYR A 240 -10.65 -4.25 -16.63
C TYR A 240 -11.88 -3.42 -17.01
N TYR A 241 -12.64 -2.93 -16.03
CA TYR A 241 -13.79 -2.04 -16.25
C TYR A 241 -13.44 -0.54 -16.20
N GLY A 242 -12.16 -0.17 -16.26
CA GLY A 242 -11.69 1.20 -16.04
C GLY A 242 -12.39 2.24 -16.94
N ASP A 243 -12.53 1.96 -18.24
CA ASP A 243 -13.17 2.89 -19.19
C ASP A 243 -14.66 3.12 -18.87
N TYR A 244 -15.37 2.10 -18.37
CA TYR A 244 -16.76 2.24 -17.94
C TYR A 244 -16.86 3.15 -16.71
N TYR A 245 -15.96 2.99 -15.74
CA TYR A 245 -15.92 3.89 -14.59
C TYR A 245 -15.58 5.32 -14.98
N GLN A 246 -14.65 5.54 -15.92
CA GLN A 246 -14.36 6.88 -16.44
C GLN A 246 -15.62 7.52 -17.03
N HIS A 247 -16.39 6.76 -17.81
CA HIS A 247 -17.66 7.21 -18.38
C HIS A 247 -18.69 7.53 -17.30
N ILE A 248 -18.88 6.65 -16.30
CA ILE A 248 -19.81 6.88 -15.18
C ILE A 248 -19.49 8.17 -14.43
N PHE A 249 -18.22 8.43 -14.11
CA PHE A 249 -17.82 9.67 -13.42
C PHE A 249 -18.05 10.91 -14.29
N ARG A 250 -17.83 10.81 -15.61
CA ARG A 250 -18.15 11.89 -16.55
C ARG A 250 -19.64 12.19 -16.59
N VAL A 251 -20.49 11.17 -16.67
CA VAL A 251 -21.96 11.34 -16.66
C VAL A 251 -22.43 11.95 -15.34
N ALA A 252 -21.88 11.50 -14.21
CA ALA A 252 -22.17 12.08 -12.90
C ALA A 252 -21.75 13.55 -12.83
N PHE A 253 -20.59 13.90 -13.40
CA PHE A 253 -20.14 15.28 -13.50
C PHE A 253 -21.11 16.14 -14.31
N ASP A 254 -21.48 15.71 -15.53
CA ASP A 254 -22.38 16.46 -16.40
C ASP A 254 -23.77 16.66 -15.75
N LYS A 255 -24.26 15.67 -14.98
CA LYS A 255 -25.53 15.76 -14.24
C LYS A 255 -25.45 16.56 -12.94
N SER A 256 -24.25 16.82 -12.42
CA SER A 256 -24.08 17.50 -11.14
C SER A 256 -24.30 19.02 -11.21
N ASN A 257 -24.21 19.61 -12.41
CA ASN A 257 -24.22 21.08 -12.64
C ASN A 257 -23.19 21.84 -11.78
N LEU A 258 -22.07 21.20 -11.41
CA LEU A 258 -20.99 21.80 -10.63
C LEU A 258 -20.04 22.60 -11.53
N GLU A 259 -19.34 23.57 -10.93
CA GLU A 259 -18.28 24.31 -11.62
C GLU A 259 -17.14 23.37 -12.04
N ARG A 260 -16.57 23.61 -13.23
CA ARG A 260 -15.47 22.80 -13.77
C ARG A 260 -14.17 23.12 -13.04
N ASP A 261 -13.87 22.34 -12.01
CA ASP A 261 -12.53 22.25 -11.42
C ASP A 261 -11.99 20.81 -11.58
N PHE A 262 -10.97 20.65 -12.43
CA PHE A 262 -10.38 19.34 -12.73
C PHE A 262 -9.72 18.69 -11.51
N PHE A 263 -9.09 19.48 -10.64
CA PHE A 263 -8.45 18.93 -9.44
C PHE A 263 -9.50 18.40 -8.45
N ILE A 264 -10.58 19.15 -8.23
CA ILE A 264 -11.69 18.73 -7.38
C ILE A 264 -12.39 17.51 -7.97
N GLN A 265 -12.57 17.44 -9.29
CA GLN A 265 -13.16 16.27 -9.98
C GLN A 265 -12.30 15.01 -9.83
N ASP A 266 -11.01 15.10 -10.15
CA ASP A 266 -10.07 13.98 -10.02
C ASP A 266 -9.99 13.50 -8.56
N THR A 267 -9.98 14.43 -7.61
CA THR A 267 -9.97 14.12 -6.17
C THR A 267 -11.27 13.48 -5.73
N ALA A 268 -12.42 13.98 -6.19
CA ALA A 268 -13.73 13.39 -5.86
C ALA A 268 -13.84 11.99 -6.42
N LYS A 269 -13.44 11.77 -7.69
CA LYS A 269 -13.34 10.45 -8.26
C LYS A 269 -12.46 9.54 -7.40
N TYR A 270 -11.24 9.96 -7.07
CA TYR A 270 -10.33 9.18 -6.23
C TYR A 270 -10.94 8.82 -4.87
N ILE A 271 -11.68 9.73 -4.22
CA ILE A 271 -12.41 9.46 -2.97
C ILE A 271 -13.46 8.36 -3.15
N PHE A 272 -14.19 8.33 -4.27
CA PHE A 272 -15.13 7.24 -4.56
C PHE A 272 -14.41 5.93 -4.92
N GLU A 273 -13.26 5.99 -5.59
CA GLU A 273 -12.43 4.81 -5.82
C GLU A 273 -11.85 4.24 -4.50
N ILE A 274 -11.54 5.10 -3.52
CA ILE A 274 -11.24 4.67 -2.14
C ILE A 274 -12.46 4.00 -1.53
N LEU A 275 -13.64 4.63 -1.59
CA LEU A 275 -14.90 4.14 -0.99
C LEU A 275 -15.28 2.73 -1.49
N ILE A 276 -15.03 2.41 -2.76
CA ILE A 276 -15.30 1.06 -3.30
C ILE A 276 -14.16 0.06 -3.05
N GLY A 277 -13.09 0.46 -2.36
CA GLY A 277 -11.97 -0.42 -2.00
C GLY A 277 -10.91 -0.59 -3.09
N GLU A 278 -10.92 0.25 -4.13
CA GLU A 278 -10.02 0.10 -5.28
C GLU A 278 -8.75 0.94 -5.17
N LYS A 279 -8.83 2.09 -4.49
CA LYS A 279 -7.69 2.96 -4.20
C LYS A 279 -7.39 3.04 -2.70
N TYR A 280 -6.20 3.53 -2.39
CA TYR A 280 -5.73 3.67 -1.01
C TYR A 280 -6.12 5.02 -0.43
N GLY A 281 -6.66 5.01 0.78
CA GLY A 281 -6.59 6.15 1.69
C GLY A 281 -5.51 5.90 2.75
N PHE A 282 -5.50 6.73 3.78
CA PHE A 282 -4.70 6.50 4.99
C PHE A 282 -5.53 5.87 6.10
N SER A 283 -4.91 5.07 6.95
CA SER A 283 -5.50 4.54 8.17
C SER A 283 -4.46 4.54 9.27
N PHE A 284 -4.87 4.74 10.52
CA PHE A 284 -3.96 4.68 11.65
C PHE A 284 -3.50 3.24 11.90
N THR A 285 -2.26 3.09 12.34
CA THR A 285 -1.72 1.80 12.78
C THR A 285 -0.96 1.93 14.08
N ASN A 286 -1.05 0.86 14.88
CA ASN A 286 -0.21 0.56 16.02
C ASN A 286 0.37 -0.87 15.93
N THR A 287 0.29 -1.50 14.75
CA THR A 287 0.75 -2.86 14.52
C THR A 287 1.99 -2.90 13.63
N ASP A 288 2.80 -3.93 13.83
CA ASP A 288 4.00 -4.16 13.05
C ASP A 288 3.72 -4.84 11.68
N GLU A 289 2.52 -4.70 11.12
CA GLU A 289 2.14 -5.36 9.86
C GLU A 289 2.79 -4.70 8.64
N PHE A 290 2.73 -3.37 8.55
CA PHE A 290 3.19 -2.61 7.38
C PHE A 290 4.59 -2.01 7.55
N LEU A 291 4.99 -1.77 8.80
CA LEU A 291 6.25 -1.16 9.19
C LEU A 291 6.54 -1.56 10.65
N PRO A 292 7.77 -1.39 11.17
CA PRO A 292 8.09 -1.61 12.58
C PRO A 292 7.50 -0.51 13.48
N ALA A 293 6.17 -0.37 13.49
CA ALA A 293 5.42 0.67 14.19
C ALA A 293 5.73 0.71 15.70
N SER A 294 5.90 -0.44 16.35
CA SER A 294 6.23 -0.51 17.79
C SER A 294 7.57 0.16 18.08
N TRP A 295 8.60 -0.17 17.29
CA TRP A 295 9.95 0.40 17.45
C TRP A 295 10.00 1.86 17.03
N ILE A 296 9.35 2.21 15.91
CA ILE A 296 9.25 3.60 15.45
C ILE A 296 8.54 4.45 16.50
N GLY A 297 7.44 3.95 17.06
CA GLY A 297 6.70 4.61 18.14
C GLY A 297 7.56 4.86 19.37
N TYR A 298 8.28 3.83 19.85
CA TYR A 298 9.23 3.98 20.95
C TYR A 298 10.30 5.05 20.66
N VAL A 299 10.96 4.99 19.50
CA VAL A 299 12.01 5.97 19.16
C VAL A 299 11.45 7.39 19.07
N LEU A 300 10.27 7.56 18.48
CA LEU A 300 9.60 8.86 18.38
C LEU A 300 9.16 9.41 19.74
N LYS A 301 8.65 8.55 20.62
CA LYS A 301 8.20 8.95 21.96
C LYS A 301 9.38 9.19 22.91
N ASP A 302 10.30 8.24 23.00
CA ASP A 302 11.27 8.19 24.09
C ASP A 302 12.64 8.78 23.75
N ILE A 303 13.04 8.78 22.48
CA ILE A 303 14.33 9.34 22.07
C ILE A 303 14.13 10.70 21.40
N TYR A 304 13.25 10.76 20.39
CA TYR A 304 12.88 12.00 19.73
C TYR A 304 12.09 12.93 20.65
N LYS A 305 11.38 12.41 21.67
CA LYS A 305 10.57 13.17 22.64
C LYS A 305 9.44 13.98 21.97
N LEU A 306 8.60 13.31 21.19
CA LEU A 306 7.32 13.89 20.78
C LEU A 306 6.49 14.29 22.01
N LYS A 307 5.78 15.43 21.89
CA LYS A 307 4.90 15.94 22.96
C LYS A 307 3.65 15.08 23.12
N THR A 308 3.12 14.61 22.00
CA THR A 308 1.95 13.74 21.88
C THR A 308 2.38 12.29 21.68
N GLU A 309 1.44 11.35 21.82
CA GLU A 309 1.67 9.96 21.42
C GLU A 309 1.86 9.90 19.89
N PRO A 310 2.88 9.19 19.36
CA PRO A 310 3.07 9.05 17.92
C PRO A 310 1.83 8.45 17.25
N SER A 311 1.32 9.07 16.18
CA SER A 311 0.19 8.53 15.43
C SER A 311 0.62 8.34 13.97
N ILE A 312 0.79 7.07 13.61
CA ILE A 312 1.34 6.66 12.31
C ILE A 312 0.18 6.29 11.39
N LEU A 313 0.21 6.83 10.18
CA LEU A 313 -0.68 6.52 9.09
C LEU A 313 0.00 5.61 8.07
N ILE A 314 -0.77 4.63 7.59
CA ILE A 314 -0.39 3.67 6.56
C ILE A 314 -1.39 3.72 5.40
N PRO A 315 -0.97 3.34 4.19
CA PRO A 315 -1.87 3.22 3.05
C PRO A 315 -2.80 2.02 3.25
N LYS A 316 -4.11 2.22 3.13
CA LYS A 316 -5.13 1.16 3.32
C LYS A 316 -6.32 1.35 2.38
N LYS A 317 -6.78 0.25 1.77
CA LYS A 317 -8.06 0.20 1.05
C LYS A 317 -9.23 0.24 2.03
N HIS A 318 -10.34 0.86 1.63
CA HIS A 318 -11.54 0.92 2.47
C HIS A 318 -12.15 -0.46 2.69
N VAL A 319 -12.61 -0.69 3.91
CA VAL A 319 -13.44 -1.85 4.30
C VAL A 319 -14.58 -1.30 5.16
N GLU A 320 -15.77 -1.88 5.06
CA GLU A 320 -16.94 -1.41 5.82
C GLU A 320 -16.63 -1.27 7.31
N LYS A 321 -17.22 -0.24 7.93
CA LYS A 321 -17.06 0.13 9.35
C LYS A 321 -15.64 0.48 9.79
N ASN A 322 -14.67 0.53 8.87
CA ASN A 322 -13.31 0.98 9.13
C ASN A 322 -13.04 2.27 8.34
N PRO A 323 -12.95 3.43 9.01
CA PRO A 323 -12.71 4.68 8.30
C PRO A 323 -11.33 4.68 7.65
N VAL A 324 -11.26 5.31 6.48
CA VAL A 324 -10.01 5.67 5.81
C VAL A 324 -10.01 7.17 5.51
N TYR A 325 -8.83 7.77 5.49
CA TYR A 325 -8.65 9.21 5.47
C TYR A 325 -7.97 9.66 4.19
N PHE A 326 -8.44 10.76 3.64
CA PHE A 326 -7.80 11.46 2.53
C PHE A 326 -7.48 12.89 2.98
N SER A 327 -6.27 13.37 2.69
CA SER A 327 -5.83 14.73 3.05
C SER A 327 -5.45 15.53 1.82
N LEU A 328 -6.03 16.71 1.65
CA LEU A 328 -5.68 17.66 0.58
C LEU A 328 -4.24 18.21 0.71
N GLN A 329 -3.71 18.18 1.94
CA GLN A 329 -2.32 18.55 2.26
C GLN A 329 -1.34 17.41 1.98
N HIS A 330 -1.79 16.15 2.11
CA HIS A 330 -0.97 14.95 1.93
C HIS A 330 -1.67 14.02 0.93
N PRO A 331 -1.78 14.44 -0.34
CA PRO A 331 -2.46 13.62 -1.34
C PRO A 331 -1.68 12.32 -1.54
N ILE A 332 -2.36 11.20 -1.34
CA ILE A 332 -1.76 9.87 -1.49
C ILE A 332 -1.57 9.48 -2.97
N PHE A 333 -2.23 10.19 -3.88
CA PHE A 333 -2.09 10.02 -5.33
C PHE A 333 -1.60 11.30 -6.01
N ARG A 334 -1.12 11.15 -7.24
CA ARG A 334 -0.74 12.28 -8.09
C ARG A 334 -1.92 12.68 -8.98
N PRO A 335 -2.50 13.89 -8.84
CA PRO A 335 -3.52 14.36 -9.76
C PRO A 335 -2.93 14.54 -11.17
N TYR A 336 -3.73 14.26 -12.20
CA TYR A 336 -3.26 14.28 -13.60
C TYR A 336 -2.91 15.68 -14.09
N GLN A 337 -3.57 16.71 -13.56
CA GLN A 337 -3.28 18.10 -13.90
C GLN A 337 -2.59 18.80 -12.74
N GLY A 338 -1.51 19.52 -13.06
CA GLY A 338 -0.74 20.28 -12.09
C GLY A 338 -1.62 21.26 -11.29
N LEU A 339 -1.37 21.32 -9.99
CA LEU A 339 -2.04 22.21 -9.05
C LEU A 339 -1.82 23.68 -9.42
N SER A 340 -2.65 24.27 -10.29
CA SER A 340 -2.73 25.72 -10.41
C SER A 340 -3.54 26.29 -9.24
N ARG A 341 -3.01 26.14 -8.01
CA ARG A 341 -3.57 26.64 -6.73
C ARG A 341 -3.53 28.18 -6.60
N LYS A 342 -3.64 28.93 -7.70
CA LYS A 342 -3.26 30.34 -7.70
C LYS A 342 -4.16 31.25 -6.85
N ARG A 343 -5.32 30.79 -6.34
CA ARG A 343 -6.24 31.62 -5.53
C ARG A 343 -7.05 30.92 -4.41
N ALA A 344 -7.10 29.59 -4.33
CA ALA A 344 -7.95 28.88 -3.36
C ALA A 344 -7.21 28.63 -2.03
N THR A 345 -7.93 28.78 -0.91
CA THR A 345 -7.46 28.32 0.41
C THR A 345 -7.81 26.84 0.59
N LEU A 346 -7.07 26.12 1.45
CA LEU A 346 -7.39 24.71 1.75
C LEU A 346 -8.80 24.52 2.33
N ILE A 347 -9.32 25.49 3.08
CA ILE A 347 -10.69 25.42 3.60
C ILE A 347 -11.72 25.59 2.48
N SER A 348 -11.50 26.49 1.52
CA SER A 348 -12.38 26.64 0.36
C SER A 348 -12.33 25.41 -0.56
N GLU A 349 -11.15 24.80 -0.73
CA GLU A 349 -11.02 23.53 -1.46
C GLU A 349 -11.78 22.41 -0.74
N LEU A 350 -11.69 22.31 0.59
CA LEU A 350 -12.43 21.33 1.38
C LEU A 350 -13.95 21.56 1.30
N GLU A 351 -14.40 22.81 1.29
CA GLU A 351 -15.82 23.17 1.12
C GLU A 351 -16.33 22.75 -0.27
N ASN A 352 -15.56 23.00 -1.33
CA ASN A 352 -15.85 22.51 -2.68
C ASN A 352 -15.90 20.98 -2.72
N MET A 353 -14.91 20.31 -2.11
CA MET A 353 -14.89 18.85 -2.01
C MET A 353 -16.15 18.32 -1.34
N LYS A 354 -16.60 18.92 -0.22
CA LYS A 354 -17.83 18.54 0.45
C LYS A 354 -19.06 18.67 -0.44
N ILE A 355 -19.15 19.73 -1.23
CA ILE A 355 -20.26 19.93 -2.17
C ILE A 355 -20.24 18.81 -3.22
N VAL A 356 -19.08 18.57 -3.85
CA VAL A 356 -18.95 17.60 -4.94
C VAL A 356 -19.20 16.17 -4.46
N THR A 357 -18.57 15.73 -3.37
CA THR A 357 -18.74 14.36 -2.86
C THR A 357 -20.16 14.09 -2.38
N ASN A 358 -20.84 15.06 -1.76
CA ASN A 358 -22.25 14.90 -1.39
C ASN A 358 -23.14 14.85 -2.63
N LYS A 359 -22.85 15.65 -3.67
CA LYS A 359 -23.63 15.61 -4.91
C LYS A 359 -23.43 14.29 -5.65
N TYR A 360 -22.20 13.80 -5.73
CA TYR A 360 -21.90 12.48 -6.29
C TYR A 360 -22.54 11.37 -5.48
N LYS A 361 -22.54 11.47 -4.14
CA LYS A 361 -23.22 10.50 -3.28
C LYS A 361 -24.71 10.46 -3.60
N GLU A 362 -25.38 11.61 -3.70
CA GLU A 362 -26.80 11.71 -4.07
C GLU A 362 -27.06 11.04 -5.43
N LEU A 363 -26.25 11.36 -6.44
CA LEU A 363 -26.36 10.78 -7.77
C LEU A 363 -26.15 9.27 -7.76
N PHE A 364 -25.02 8.78 -7.24
CA PHE A 364 -24.71 7.35 -7.21
C PHE A 364 -25.63 6.55 -6.29
N SER A 365 -26.31 7.20 -5.33
CA SER A 365 -27.35 6.54 -4.52
C SER A 365 -28.71 6.48 -5.20
N SER A 366 -28.89 7.21 -6.31
CA SER A 366 -30.14 7.25 -7.07
C SER A 366 -30.26 6.09 -8.05
N ASN A 367 -31.49 5.73 -8.39
CA ASN A 367 -31.78 4.72 -9.41
C ASN A 367 -31.55 5.32 -10.81
N HIS A 368 -30.32 5.22 -11.30
CA HIS A 368 -29.94 5.65 -12.65
C HIS A 368 -29.28 4.49 -13.40
N GLU A 369 -29.64 4.31 -14.67
CA GLU A 369 -29.22 3.15 -15.47
C GLU A 369 -27.70 2.92 -15.51
N GLU A 370 -26.92 4.00 -15.61
CA GLU A 370 -25.44 3.98 -15.70
C GLU A 370 -24.72 3.34 -14.51
N TRP A 371 -25.28 3.43 -13.29
CA TRP A 371 -24.62 2.92 -12.08
C TRP A 371 -25.51 1.97 -11.26
N ALA A 372 -26.71 1.66 -11.75
CA ALA A 372 -27.60 0.68 -11.12
C ALA A 372 -26.94 -0.72 -11.07
N GLY A 373 -27.04 -1.37 -9.91
CA GLY A 373 -26.49 -2.70 -9.65
C GLY A 373 -24.97 -2.75 -9.50
N THR A 374 -24.29 -1.60 -9.43
CA THR A 374 -22.83 -1.55 -9.29
C THR A 374 -22.40 -1.48 -7.82
N ILE A 375 -21.15 -1.87 -7.54
CA ILE A 375 -20.53 -1.67 -6.22
C ILE A 375 -20.48 -0.19 -5.83
N LEU A 376 -20.40 0.71 -6.83
CA LEU A 376 -20.43 2.15 -6.61
C LEU A 376 -21.78 2.60 -6.04
N GLU A 377 -22.90 2.15 -6.62
CA GLU A 377 -24.22 2.43 -6.08
C GLU A 377 -24.39 1.84 -4.67
N GLU A 378 -24.00 0.58 -4.48
CA GLU A 378 -24.11 -0.11 -3.19
C GLU A 378 -23.38 0.66 -2.08
N LYS A 379 -22.11 1.04 -2.34
CA LYS A 379 -21.27 1.76 -1.38
C LYS A 379 -21.71 3.20 -1.20
N ALA A 380 -22.16 3.89 -2.25
CA ALA A 380 -22.64 5.27 -2.15
C ALA A 380 -23.86 5.39 -1.23
N LYS A 381 -24.80 4.43 -1.28
CA LYS A 381 -25.98 4.39 -0.39
C LYS A 381 -25.60 4.31 1.09
N LYS A 382 -24.51 3.60 1.40
CA LYS A 382 -23.99 3.40 2.76
C LYS A 382 -22.95 4.44 3.18
N ALA A 383 -22.48 5.28 2.25
CA ALA A 383 -21.32 6.15 2.47
C ALA A 383 -21.57 7.25 3.50
N GLN A 384 -20.59 7.51 4.36
CA GLN A 384 -20.53 8.68 5.21
C GLN A 384 -19.19 9.40 4.99
N PHE A 385 -19.27 10.66 4.59
CA PHE A 385 -18.11 11.55 4.50
C PHE A 385 -18.12 12.52 5.68
N VAL A 386 -17.01 12.58 6.40
CA VAL A 386 -16.81 13.50 7.53
C VAL A 386 -15.60 14.36 7.25
N TYR A 387 -15.71 15.67 7.48
CA TYR A 387 -14.70 16.64 7.07
C TYR A 387 -14.05 17.29 8.28
N TYR A 388 -12.72 17.43 8.24
CA TYR A 388 -11.92 18.04 9.29
C TYR A 388 -11.00 19.12 8.70
N HIS A 389 -10.84 20.23 9.43
CA HIS A 389 -9.96 21.33 9.05
C HIS A 389 -9.27 21.94 10.28
N GLY A 390 -8.30 21.20 10.83
CA GLY A 390 -7.61 21.57 12.07
C GLY A 390 -8.54 21.55 13.29
N PHE A 391 -8.09 22.22 14.36
CA PHE A 391 -8.74 22.17 15.68
C PHE A 391 -9.91 23.16 15.84
N GLU A 392 -9.88 24.32 15.16
CA GLU A 392 -10.92 25.34 15.33
C GLU A 392 -12.10 25.12 14.39
N ASN A 393 -13.23 24.70 14.97
CA ASN A 393 -14.48 24.51 14.22
C ASN A 393 -15.20 25.85 13.97
N LYS A 394 -14.76 26.59 12.95
CA LYS A 394 -15.40 27.87 12.55
C LYS A 394 -16.64 27.70 11.67
N LYS A 395 -16.94 26.47 11.21
CA LYS A 395 -17.98 26.17 10.23
C LYS A 395 -18.80 24.98 10.70
N ASN A 396 -20.10 25.13 10.84
CA ASN A 396 -21.03 24.10 11.37
C ASN A 396 -20.97 22.70 10.70
N TRP A 397 -20.39 22.59 9.50
CA TRP A 397 -20.27 21.34 8.78
C TRP A 397 -18.95 20.58 9.01
N LEU A 398 -17.96 21.21 9.66
CA LEU A 398 -16.75 20.52 10.08
C LEU A 398 -17.03 19.70 11.33
N SER A 399 -16.47 18.50 11.39
CA SER A 399 -16.55 17.66 12.57
C SER A 399 -15.41 17.98 13.54
N ASP A 400 -15.67 17.81 14.84
CA ASP A 400 -14.62 17.82 15.85
C ASP A 400 -13.72 16.58 15.65
N ILE A 401 -12.41 16.81 15.58
CA ILE A 401 -11.43 15.76 15.38
C ILE A 401 -11.47 14.69 16.48
N HIS A 402 -11.92 15.02 17.69
CA HIS A 402 -12.07 14.05 18.78
C HIS A 402 -13.14 12.97 18.51
N HIS A 403 -14.04 13.17 17.56
CA HIS A 403 -14.93 12.09 17.12
C HIS A 403 -14.17 10.91 16.52
N LEU A 404 -12.99 11.15 15.96
CA LEU A 404 -12.11 10.12 15.41
C LEU A 404 -11.65 9.13 16.49
N LEU A 405 -11.34 9.63 17.70
CA LEU A 405 -10.95 8.80 18.86
C LEU A 405 -12.06 7.86 19.35
N LYS A 406 -13.32 8.14 19.01
CA LYS A 406 -14.46 7.28 19.35
C LYS A 406 -14.75 6.27 18.23
N ASN A 407 -14.57 6.68 16.98
CA ASN A 407 -15.09 5.96 15.82
C ASN A 407 -14.03 5.15 15.06
N ASP A 408 -12.74 5.36 15.33
CA ASP A 408 -11.66 4.63 14.68
C ASP A 408 -10.85 3.81 15.69
N SER A 409 -10.96 2.49 15.57
CA SER A 409 -10.22 1.52 16.39
C SER A 409 -8.69 1.70 16.34
N GLY A 410 -8.16 2.23 15.22
CA GLY A 410 -6.73 2.49 15.03
C GLY A 410 -6.16 3.54 15.99
N VAL A 411 -7.01 4.35 16.62
CA VAL A 411 -6.62 5.41 17.57
C VAL A 411 -7.29 5.29 18.94
N HIS A 412 -8.04 4.23 19.21
CA HIS A 412 -8.72 4.04 20.52
C HIS A 412 -7.75 4.00 21.71
N HIS A 413 -6.48 3.69 21.46
CA HIS A 413 -5.42 3.72 22.47
C HIS A 413 -4.92 5.15 22.80
N LEU A 414 -5.37 6.16 22.06
CA LEU A 414 -5.01 7.56 22.23
C LEU A 414 -6.08 8.30 23.03
N SER A 415 -5.66 9.35 23.75
CA SER A 415 -6.56 10.22 24.51
C SER A 415 -6.60 11.63 23.91
N ASN A 416 -7.61 12.43 24.27
CA ASN A 416 -7.70 13.81 23.81
C ASN A 416 -6.43 14.62 24.13
N ASP A 417 -5.85 14.42 25.32
CA ASP A 417 -4.67 15.16 25.79
C ASP A 417 -3.37 14.72 25.09
N THR A 418 -3.36 13.52 24.52
CA THR A 418 -2.16 12.93 23.91
C THR A 418 -2.22 12.87 22.39
N PHE A 419 -3.34 13.25 21.76
CA PHE A 419 -3.51 13.21 20.31
C PHE A 419 -3.07 14.52 19.63
N CYS A 420 -2.40 14.42 18.47
CA CYS A 420 -1.92 15.60 17.73
C CYS A 420 -3.01 16.21 16.84
N GLN A 421 -3.99 16.84 17.47
CA GLN A 421 -5.16 17.44 16.79
C GLN A 421 -4.84 18.60 15.82
N ASP A 422 -3.72 19.29 16.00
CA ASP A 422 -3.26 20.41 15.17
C ASP A 422 -2.39 20.00 13.98
N ALA A 423 -2.24 18.68 13.75
CA ALA A 423 -1.43 18.13 12.69
C ALA A 423 -1.81 18.68 11.29
N PRO A 424 -0.82 18.99 10.43
CA PRO A 424 -1.08 19.42 9.05
C PRO A 424 -1.96 18.46 8.25
N PHE A 425 -1.92 17.16 8.58
CA PHE A 425 -2.77 16.14 7.96
C PHE A 425 -4.26 16.49 8.05
N PHE A 426 -4.71 17.06 9.16
CA PHE A 426 -6.11 17.43 9.38
C PHE A 426 -6.51 18.77 8.76
N LYS A 427 -5.59 19.50 8.11
CA LYS A 427 -5.91 20.74 7.39
C LYS A 427 -6.43 20.40 5.98
N GLY A 428 -7.70 19.99 5.91
CA GLY A 428 -8.30 19.49 4.66
C GLY A 428 -8.40 17.97 4.62
N CYS A 429 -8.84 17.35 5.72
CA CYS A 429 -8.99 15.90 5.82
C CYS A 429 -10.45 15.48 5.62
N ILE A 430 -10.63 14.36 4.91
CA ILE A 430 -11.91 13.73 4.63
C ILE A 430 -11.81 12.30 5.16
N SER A 431 -12.65 11.95 6.11
CA SER A 431 -12.88 10.56 6.52
C SER A 431 -13.95 9.96 5.62
N ILE A 432 -13.65 8.78 5.11
CA ILE A 432 -14.48 7.99 4.21
C ILE A 432 -14.87 6.72 4.97
N ASN A 433 -16.17 6.53 5.19
CA ASN A 433 -16.70 5.35 5.87
C ASN A 433 -17.96 4.84 5.17
N SER A 434 -18.36 3.59 5.44
CA SER A 434 -19.65 3.03 5.02
C SER A 434 -20.17 2.02 6.05
N PHE A 435 -21.49 1.94 6.22
CA PHE A 435 -22.17 1.13 7.25
C PHE A 435 -22.96 -0.07 6.74
#